data_AF-A0A183B3J5-F1
#
_entry.id   AF-A0A183B3J5-F1
#
_cell.length_a   1.000
_cell.length_b   1.000
_cell.length_c   1.000
_cell.angle_alpha   90.00
_cell.angle_beta   90.00
_cell.angle_gamma   90.00
#
_symmetry.space_group_name_H-M   'P 1'
#
loop_
_entity.id
_entity.type
_entity.pdbx_description
1 polymer ?
#
loop_
_entity_poly.entity_id
_entity_poly.type
_entity_poly.pdbx_seq_one_letter_code
_entity_poly.pdbx_strand_id
1 'polypeptide(L)'
;MLCLRRSNFLYAAFRQVSSMSCVTPDEYTQVVRKEDMIKFCASCVEKVGVSHEQSRELGEVLVAGDYRGHYSHGINRLEMYVRDVQKKVCDTKATPVIEKETVSTALVNGNNLLGPVVGNFAMKTAIKKAKETGIAWVAAYGSNHYGIAGWYSIMAAKQGLIGMSFTNTSPLVYPTRSKAVSHSMMNAFVTTYMYAVLLRRSSSPQVLSAVGYVPRDLIGIPQ
;
A
#
# COMPACT_ATOMS: atom_id res chain seq x y z
N MET A 1 13.83 -40.97 9.45
CA MET A 1 14.03 -41.87 10.61
C MET A 1 12.68 -42.02 11.30
N LEU A 2 12.16 -43.25 11.41
CA LEU A 2 10.83 -43.51 11.99
C LEU A 2 10.78 -43.15 13.48
N CYS A 3 9.68 -42.55 13.95
CA CYS A 3 9.22 -42.73 15.32
C CYS A 3 7.70 -42.59 15.41
N LEU A 4 7.09 -43.58 16.06
CA LEU A 4 5.65 -43.82 16.24
C LEU A 4 5.02 -42.89 17.27
N ARG A 5 3.75 -42.58 17.03
CA ARG A 5 2.79 -41.88 17.91
C ARG A 5 2.79 -42.45 19.33
N ARG A 6 3.02 -41.61 20.33
CA ARG A 6 2.39 -41.72 21.66
C ARG A 6 2.03 -40.34 22.19
N SER A 7 0.75 -40.21 22.52
CA SER A 7 0.12 -39.09 23.21
C SER A 7 0.77 -38.86 24.58
N ASN A 8 1.02 -37.60 24.95
CA ASN A 8 0.52 -37.01 26.19
C ASN A 8 0.83 -35.51 26.29
N PHE A 9 -0.15 -34.84 26.87
CA PHE A 9 -0.28 -33.44 27.19
C PHE A 9 0.90 -32.89 28.03
N LEU A 10 1.13 -31.57 27.89
CA LEU A 10 1.90 -30.70 28.79
C LEU A 10 3.43 -30.94 28.88
N TYR A 11 4.21 -30.35 27.96
CA TYR A 11 5.53 -29.71 28.19
C TYR A 11 6.19 -29.36 26.84
N ALA A 12 5.91 -28.20 26.23
CA ALA A 12 6.67 -27.75 25.04
C ALA A 12 6.61 -26.24 24.75
N ALA A 13 6.17 -25.40 25.68
CA ALA A 13 6.37 -23.96 25.56
C ALA A 13 7.81 -23.64 26.00
N PHE A 14 8.79 -23.67 25.09
CA PHE A 14 10.01 -22.81 25.10
C PHE A 14 11.10 -23.16 24.06
N ARG A 15 10.90 -24.12 23.12
CA ARG A 15 12.03 -24.58 22.26
C ARG A 15 11.80 -24.67 20.75
N GLN A 16 10.83 -23.95 20.21
CA GLN A 16 10.50 -24.04 18.78
C GLN A 16 10.52 -22.67 18.08
N VAL A 17 11.71 -22.06 17.98
CA VAL A 17 11.95 -20.86 17.15
C VAL A 17 12.94 -21.14 16.00
N SER A 18 13.40 -22.38 15.82
CA SER A 18 14.49 -22.68 14.87
C SER A 18 14.07 -23.34 13.55
N SER A 19 12.80 -23.66 13.33
CA SER A 19 12.35 -24.26 12.06
C SER A 19 10.85 -24.09 11.83
N MET A 20 10.40 -22.88 11.52
CA MET A 20 9.11 -22.68 10.87
C MET A 20 9.31 -22.86 9.37
N SER A 21 9.16 -24.09 8.88
CA SER A 21 8.80 -24.28 7.47
C SER A 21 7.43 -23.64 7.26
N CYS A 22 7.33 -22.72 6.30
CA CYS A 22 6.06 -22.16 5.88
C CYS A 22 5.17 -23.29 5.36
N VAL A 23 4.18 -23.70 6.15
CA VAL A 23 3.13 -24.61 5.69
C VAL A 23 2.18 -23.78 4.85
N THR A 24 2.15 -24.03 3.54
CA THR A 24 1.12 -23.50 2.65
C THR A 24 -0.16 -24.31 2.82
N PRO A 25 -1.35 -23.68 2.77
CA PRO A 25 -2.60 -24.40 2.56
C PRO A 25 -2.51 -25.25 1.28
N ASP A 26 -3.12 -26.44 1.27
CA ASP A 26 -3.01 -27.46 0.21
C ASP A 26 -3.39 -26.98 -1.22
N GLU A 27 -3.99 -25.79 -1.37
CA GLU A 27 -4.36 -25.19 -2.66
C GLU A 27 -3.24 -24.41 -3.36
N TYR A 28 -2.18 -23.98 -2.64
CA TYR A 28 -1.09 -23.20 -3.24
C TYR A 28 0.07 -24.11 -3.65
N THR A 29 0.23 -24.32 -4.95
CA THR A 29 1.19 -25.26 -5.52
C THR A 29 2.63 -24.71 -5.60
N GLN A 30 2.84 -23.40 -5.47
CA GLN A 30 4.17 -22.79 -5.55
C GLN A 30 4.35 -21.61 -4.59
N VAL A 31 5.51 -21.57 -3.92
CA VAL A 31 5.94 -20.47 -3.06
C VAL A 31 7.08 -19.72 -3.75
N VAL A 32 6.93 -18.42 -3.92
CA VAL A 32 7.95 -17.53 -4.49
C VAL A 32 8.49 -16.62 -3.40
N ARG A 33 9.81 -16.37 -3.40
CA ARG A 33 10.40 -15.42 -2.45
C ARG A 33 9.90 -14.01 -2.75
N LYS A 34 9.60 -13.25 -1.70
CA LYS A 34 9.13 -11.86 -1.82
C LYS A 34 10.04 -11.01 -2.72
N GLU A 35 11.36 -11.13 -2.54
CA GLU A 35 12.33 -10.35 -3.31
C GLU A 35 12.32 -10.70 -4.81
N ASP A 36 12.17 -11.98 -5.15
CA ASP A 36 12.13 -12.43 -6.54
C ASP A 36 10.87 -11.89 -7.24
N MET A 37 9.76 -11.83 -6.51
CA MET A 37 8.52 -11.26 -7.03
C MET A 37 8.58 -9.73 -7.19
N ILE A 38 9.25 -9.02 -6.28
CA ILE A 38 9.50 -7.56 -6.42
C ILE A 38 10.33 -7.30 -7.68
N LYS A 39 11.41 -8.07 -7.88
CA LYS A 39 12.26 -7.97 -9.07
C LYS A 39 11.49 -8.25 -10.35
N PHE A 40 10.65 -9.29 -10.37
CA PHE A 40 9.79 -9.60 -11.51
C PHE A 40 8.88 -8.42 -11.86
N CYS A 41 8.14 -7.88 -10.87
CA CYS A 41 7.25 -6.74 -11.08
C CYS A 41 8.02 -5.50 -11.59
N ALA A 42 9.18 -5.21 -11.00
CA ALA A 42 10.03 -4.10 -11.40
C ALA A 42 10.52 -4.27 -12.85
N SER A 43 11.06 -5.44 -13.20
CA SER A 43 11.53 -5.72 -14.56
C SER A 43 10.43 -5.58 -15.61
N CYS A 44 9.18 -5.95 -15.31
CA CYS A 44 8.07 -5.75 -16.25
C CYS A 44 7.84 -4.29 -16.61
N VAL A 45 7.87 -3.37 -15.63
CA VAL A 45 7.62 -1.95 -15.88
C VAL A 45 8.86 -1.20 -16.39
N GLU A 46 10.07 -1.66 -16.05
CA GLU A 46 11.31 -1.16 -16.65
C GLU A 46 11.32 -1.36 -18.17
N LYS A 47 10.81 -2.52 -18.64
CA LYS A 47 10.71 -2.82 -20.08
C LYS A 47 9.80 -1.87 -20.85
N VAL A 48 8.90 -1.17 -20.17
CA VAL A 48 8.03 -0.15 -20.79
C VAL A 48 8.48 1.29 -20.50
N GLY A 49 9.68 1.47 -19.91
CA GLY A 49 10.32 2.77 -19.81
C GLY A 49 10.20 3.46 -18.45
N VAL A 50 9.87 2.73 -17.38
CA VAL A 50 9.95 3.21 -16.00
C VAL A 50 11.39 3.12 -15.49
N SER A 51 11.86 4.10 -14.70
CA SER A 51 13.21 4.05 -14.13
C SER A 51 13.35 2.91 -13.11
N HIS A 52 14.57 2.44 -12.88
CA HIS A 52 14.84 1.33 -11.96
C HIS A 52 14.30 1.60 -10.53
N GLU A 53 14.51 2.81 -10.02
CA GLU A 53 14.06 3.20 -8.68
C GLU A 53 12.52 3.20 -8.58
N GLN A 54 11.84 3.83 -9.54
CA GLN A 54 10.37 3.87 -9.56
C GLN A 54 9.76 2.48 -9.73
N SER A 55 10.41 1.63 -10.53
CA SER A 55 9.99 0.24 -10.77
C SER A 55 10.08 -0.61 -9.51
N ARG A 56 11.16 -0.43 -8.74
CA ARG A 56 11.33 -1.08 -7.45
C ARG A 56 10.28 -0.63 -6.44
N GLU A 57 9.99 0.67 -6.39
CA GLU A 57 8.95 1.22 -5.51
C GLU A 57 7.55 0.66 -5.85
N LEU A 58 7.20 0.56 -7.14
CA LEU A 58 5.96 -0.09 -7.58
C LEU A 58 5.93 -1.57 -7.15
N GLY A 59 6.99 -2.32 -7.44
CA GLY A 59 7.09 -3.75 -7.11
C GLY A 59 6.91 -4.02 -5.61
N GLU A 60 7.54 -3.20 -4.75
CA GLU A 60 7.37 -3.30 -3.30
C GLU A 60 5.92 -3.14 -2.85
N VAL A 61 5.19 -2.17 -3.42
CA VAL A 61 3.78 -1.90 -3.08
C VAL A 61 2.86 -3.00 -3.59
N LEU A 62 3.02 -3.48 -4.83
CA LEU A 62 2.17 -4.54 -5.38
C LEU A 62 2.35 -5.86 -4.63
N VAL A 63 3.60 -6.24 -4.38
CA VAL A 63 3.90 -7.45 -3.62
C VAL A 63 3.39 -7.31 -2.18
N ALA A 64 3.46 -6.11 -1.59
CA ALA A 64 2.83 -5.83 -0.30
C ALA A 64 1.31 -5.95 -0.29
N GLY A 65 0.63 -5.64 -1.40
CA GLY A 65 -0.79 -5.94 -1.55
C GLY A 65 -1.06 -7.44 -1.39
N ASP A 66 -0.31 -8.27 -2.10
CA ASP A 66 -0.57 -9.72 -2.15
C ASP A 66 -0.25 -10.45 -0.85
N TYR A 67 0.96 -10.29 -0.29
CA TYR A 67 1.30 -11.02 0.95
C TYR A 67 0.52 -10.53 2.18
N ARG A 68 -0.20 -9.40 2.06
CA ARG A 68 -1.10 -8.89 3.11
C ARG A 68 -2.57 -9.22 2.86
N GLY A 69 -2.89 -9.98 1.82
CA GLY A 69 -4.27 -10.42 1.51
C GLY A 69 -5.12 -9.38 0.77
N HIS A 70 -4.53 -8.28 0.30
CA HIS A 70 -5.21 -7.26 -0.50
C HIS A 70 -5.01 -7.50 -2.01
N TYR A 71 -5.39 -8.70 -2.47
CA TYR A 71 -5.16 -9.18 -3.84
C TYR A 71 -5.80 -8.33 -4.93
N SER A 72 -6.75 -7.43 -4.62
CA SER A 72 -7.35 -6.53 -5.60
C SER A 72 -6.47 -5.31 -5.93
N HIS A 73 -5.44 -5.05 -5.12
CA HIS A 73 -4.52 -3.92 -5.22
C HIS A 73 -3.05 -4.39 -5.16
N GLY A 74 -2.81 -5.67 -5.44
CA GLY A 74 -1.50 -6.29 -5.45
C GLY A 74 -1.00 -6.58 -6.86
N ILE A 75 -0.38 -7.73 -7.10
CA ILE A 75 0.27 -8.05 -8.38
C ILE A 75 -0.76 -8.17 -9.52
N ASN A 76 -2.03 -8.45 -9.20
CA ASN A 76 -3.15 -8.42 -10.15
C ASN A 76 -3.28 -7.08 -10.90
N ARG A 77 -2.70 -5.98 -10.39
CA ARG A 77 -2.69 -4.66 -11.03
C ARG A 77 -1.48 -4.43 -11.94
N LEU A 78 -0.51 -5.34 -11.99
CA LEU A 78 0.72 -5.15 -12.76
C LEU A 78 0.45 -4.88 -14.24
N GLU A 79 -0.46 -5.64 -14.86
CA GLU A 79 -0.84 -5.44 -16.26
C GLU A 79 -1.42 -4.03 -16.52
N MET A 80 -2.23 -3.52 -15.57
CA MET A 80 -2.78 -2.16 -15.65
C MET A 80 -1.66 -1.12 -15.66
N TYR A 81 -0.70 -1.22 -14.73
CA TYR A 81 0.44 -0.29 -14.69
C TYR A 81 1.28 -0.34 -15.97
N VAL A 82 1.55 -1.53 -16.51
CA VAL A 82 2.28 -1.69 -17.77
C VAL A 82 1.53 -0.98 -18.91
N ARG A 83 0.22 -1.18 -19.02
CA ARG A 83 -0.63 -0.55 -20.04
C ARG A 83 -0.70 0.96 -19.88
N ASP A 84 -0.82 1.47 -18.66
CA ASP A 84 -0.90 2.90 -18.37
C ASP A 84 0.39 3.61 -18.79
N VAL A 85 1.55 2.99 -18.52
CA VAL A 85 2.84 3.50 -18.99
C VAL A 85 2.94 3.47 -20.52
N GLN A 86 2.57 2.37 -21.17
CA GLN A 86 2.59 2.27 -22.64
C GLN A 86 1.68 3.30 -23.31
N LYS A 87 0.53 3.59 -22.71
CA LYS A 87 -0.42 4.61 -23.17
C LYS A 87 0.00 6.03 -22.80
N LYS A 88 1.14 6.22 -22.13
CA LYS A 88 1.63 7.51 -21.63
C LYS A 88 0.62 8.20 -20.69
N VAL A 89 -0.19 7.40 -19.98
CA VAL A 89 -1.05 7.89 -18.89
C VAL A 89 -0.18 8.35 -17.74
N CYS A 90 1.00 7.76 -17.54
CA CYS A 90 1.99 8.20 -16.56
C CYS A 90 3.23 8.82 -17.24
N ASP A 91 3.78 9.90 -16.69
CA ASP A 91 5.09 10.42 -17.09
C ASP A 91 6.19 9.72 -16.28
N THR A 92 6.87 8.76 -16.90
CA THR A 92 7.89 7.94 -16.23
C THR A 92 9.24 8.62 -16.03
N LYS A 93 9.42 9.83 -16.59
CA LYS A 93 10.67 10.59 -16.48
C LYS A 93 10.58 11.72 -15.46
N ALA A 94 9.37 12.09 -15.06
CA ALA A 94 9.15 13.11 -14.06
C ALA A 94 9.63 12.66 -12.65
N THR A 95 9.70 13.62 -11.75
CA THR A 95 9.92 13.38 -10.31
C THR A 95 8.87 14.16 -9.51
N PRO A 96 8.45 13.69 -8.32
CA PRO A 96 7.56 14.47 -7.46
C PRO A 96 8.25 15.75 -6.98
N VAL A 97 7.51 16.86 -6.94
CA VAL A 97 8.02 18.19 -6.55
C VAL A 97 7.17 18.76 -5.42
N ILE A 98 7.81 19.32 -4.40
CA ILE A 98 7.13 20.12 -3.37
C ILE A 98 6.93 21.52 -3.95
N GLU A 99 5.68 21.92 -4.16
CA GLU A 99 5.36 23.25 -4.71
C GLU A 99 5.16 24.31 -3.62
N LYS A 100 4.66 23.88 -2.46
CA LYS A 100 4.41 24.74 -1.30
C LYS A 100 4.69 23.95 -0.04
N GLU A 101 5.29 24.58 0.96
CA GLU A 101 5.48 23.96 2.26
C GLU A 101 5.47 24.96 3.41
N THR A 102 5.16 24.42 4.59
CA THR A 102 5.42 25.05 5.88
C THR A 102 6.26 24.08 6.72
N VAL A 103 6.52 24.43 7.99
CA VAL A 103 7.23 23.53 8.92
C VAL A 103 6.50 22.19 9.09
N SER A 104 5.17 22.17 9.02
CA SER A 104 4.35 20.97 9.27
C SER A 104 3.51 20.53 8.06
N THR A 105 3.49 21.27 6.95
CA THR A 105 2.67 20.91 5.78
C THR A 105 3.44 20.95 4.47
N ALA A 106 3.01 20.19 3.47
CA ALA A 106 3.50 20.29 2.10
C ALA A 106 2.40 19.99 1.06
N LEU A 107 2.50 20.65 -0.09
CA LEU A 107 1.76 20.34 -1.31
C LEU A 107 2.75 19.75 -2.33
N VAL A 108 2.49 18.53 -2.77
CA VAL A 108 3.32 17.76 -3.70
C VAL A 108 2.61 17.66 -5.05
N ASN A 109 3.28 18.11 -6.10
CA ASN A 109 2.90 17.79 -7.47
C ASN A 109 3.62 16.50 -7.89
N GLY A 110 2.84 15.46 -8.15
CA GLY A 110 3.32 14.17 -8.60
C GLY A 110 3.65 14.11 -10.09
N ASN A 111 3.44 15.18 -10.86
CA ASN A 111 3.77 15.29 -12.28
C ASN A 111 3.26 14.10 -13.11
N ASN A 112 2.07 13.62 -12.77
CA ASN A 112 1.40 12.49 -13.40
C ASN A 112 2.23 11.18 -13.33
N LEU A 113 2.97 10.96 -12.24
CA LEU A 113 3.74 9.74 -12.01
C LEU A 113 2.89 8.55 -11.57
N LEU A 114 3.55 7.39 -11.52
CA LEU A 114 3.05 6.20 -10.85
C LEU A 114 2.68 6.50 -9.40
N GLY A 115 1.49 6.06 -8.97
CA GLY A 115 0.99 6.32 -7.62
C GLY A 115 1.91 5.86 -6.49
N PRO A 116 2.54 4.66 -6.54
CA PRO A 116 3.50 4.22 -5.54
C PRO A 116 4.64 5.20 -5.32
N VAL A 117 5.16 5.79 -6.40
CA VAL A 117 6.27 6.75 -6.36
C VAL A 117 5.86 8.03 -5.64
N VAL A 118 4.72 8.59 -6.04
CA VAL A 118 4.22 9.84 -5.43
C VAL A 118 3.83 9.62 -3.97
N GLY A 119 3.15 8.51 -3.66
CA GLY A 119 2.73 8.20 -2.30
C GLY A 119 3.90 7.92 -1.36
N ASN A 120 4.93 7.23 -1.83
CA ASN A 120 6.16 7.01 -1.06
C ASN A 120 6.85 8.33 -0.77
N PHE A 121 7.00 9.20 -1.79
CA PHE A 121 7.59 10.52 -1.62
C PHE A 121 6.81 11.37 -0.61
N ALA A 122 5.47 11.44 -0.75
CA ALA A 122 4.61 12.21 0.12
C ALA A 122 4.66 11.72 1.58
N MET A 123 4.61 10.40 1.79
CA MET A 123 4.70 9.82 3.14
C MET A 123 6.10 10.00 3.76
N LYS A 124 7.19 9.81 2.99
CA LYS A 124 8.55 10.11 3.45
C LYS A 124 8.68 11.58 3.89
N THR A 125 8.06 12.50 3.15
CA THR A 125 8.03 13.93 3.47
C THR A 125 7.24 14.21 4.74
N ALA A 126 6.07 13.59 4.90
CA ALA A 126 5.23 13.71 6.10
C ALA A 126 5.97 13.19 7.35
N ILE A 127 6.60 12.02 7.25
CA ILE A 127 7.40 11.43 8.34
C ILE A 127 8.53 12.37 8.75
N LYS A 128 9.28 12.93 7.79
CA LYS A 128 10.38 13.86 8.08
C LYS A 128 9.87 15.07 8.87
N LYS A 129 8.85 15.76 8.37
CA LYS A 129 8.28 16.95 9.02
C LYS A 129 7.68 16.61 10.40
N ALA A 130 6.96 15.51 10.53
CA ALA A 130 6.32 15.14 11.80
C ALA A 130 7.35 14.83 12.91
N LYS A 131 8.52 14.29 12.55
CA LYS A 131 9.62 14.10 13.52
C LYS A 131 10.17 15.42 14.05
N GLU A 132 10.14 16.48 13.24
CA GLU A 132 10.63 17.81 13.60
C GLU A 132 9.59 18.61 14.39
N THR A 133 8.30 18.49 14.04
CA THR A 133 7.25 19.40 14.55
C THR A 133 6.14 18.75 15.36
N GLY A 134 6.12 17.43 15.49
CA GLY A 134 5.07 16.69 16.20
C GLY A 134 3.94 16.18 15.34
N ILE A 135 3.60 16.91 14.28
CA ILE A 135 2.54 16.56 13.35
C ILE A 135 2.90 17.06 11.95
N ALA A 136 2.60 16.27 10.94
CA ALA A 136 2.69 16.75 9.57
C ALA A 136 1.53 16.32 8.69
N TRP A 137 1.30 17.13 7.67
CA TRP A 137 0.26 16.94 6.68
C TRP A 137 0.77 17.18 5.26
N VAL A 138 0.75 16.14 4.43
CA VAL A 138 1.16 16.26 3.03
C VAL A 138 -0.01 15.96 2.12
N ALA A 139 -0.33 16.92 1.26
CA ALA A 139 -1.27 16.76 0.17
C ALA A 139 -0.49 16.49 -1.12
N ALA A 140 -0.88 15.48 -1.90
CA ALA A 140 -0.32 15.25 -3.23
C ALA A 140 -1.40 15.38 -4.33
N TYR A 141 -1.01 15.78 -5.53
CA TYR A 141 -1.89 15.78 -6.71
C TYR A 141 -1.08 15.40 -7.96
N GLY A 142 -1.74 15.18 -9.10
CA GLY A 142 -1.05 14.72 -10.31
C GLY A 142 -0.42 13.34 -10.11
N SER A 143 -1.19 12.40 -9.58
CA SER A 143 -0.76 11.04 -9.29
C SER A 143 -1.80 10.04 -9.79
N ASN A 144 -1.36 8.80 -10.00
CA ASN A 144 -2.18 7.70 -10.49
C ASN A 144 -2.50 6.68 -9.38
N HIS A 145 -3.15 5.56 -9.74
CA HIS A 145 -3.43 4.48 -8.79
C HIS A 145 -2.18 4.12 -7.97
N TYR A 146 -2.31 4.08 -6.65
CA TYR A 146 -1.17 4.00 -5.72
C TYR A 146 -1.07 2.67 -4.95
N GLY A 147 -1.83 1.65 -5.36
CA GLY A 147 -1.84 0.35 -4.69
C GLY A 147 -2.59 0.38 -3.36
N ILE A 148 -2.08 -0.32 -2.36
CA ILE A 148 -2.72 -0.42 -1.04
C ILE A 148 -2.43 0.79 -0.15
N ALA A 149 -3.48 1.52 0.25
CA ALA A 149 -3.37 2.69 1.14
C ALA A 149 -2.62 2.38 2.46
N GLY A 150 -2.81 1.17 3.01
CA GLY A 150 -2.17 0.74 4.25
C GLY A 150 -0.63 0.69 4.19
N TRP A 151 -0.03 0.58 2.99
CA TRP A 151 1.42 0.62 2.81
C TRP A 151 2.03 1.89 3.40
N TYR A 152 1.41 3.04 3.12
CA TYR A 152 1.91 4.35 3.54
C TYR A 152 1.76 4.56 5.04
N SER A 153 0.62 4.20 5.62
CA SER A 153 0.43 4.22 7.07
C SER A 153 1.45 3.36 7.80
N ILE A 154 1.80 2.19 7.24
CA ILE A 154 2.82 1.30 7.81
C ILE A 154 4.22 1.91 7.72
N MET A 155 4.54 2.71 6.70
CA MET A 155 5.82 3.43 6.63
C MET A 155 6.01 4.35 7.84
N ALA A 156 4.96 5.08 8.24
CA ALA A 156 4.98 5.92 9.43
C ALA A 156 5.03 5.09 10.72
N ALA A 157 4.26 4.00 10.80
CA ALA A 157 4.26 3.10 11.96
C ALA A 157 5.64 2.51 12.26
N LYS A 158 6.38 2.11 11.22
CA LYS A 158 7.77 1.63 11.33
C LYS A 158 8.75 2.67 11.91
N GLN A 159 8.36 3.95 11.89
CA GLN A 159 9.14 5.06 12.41
C GLN A 159 8.65 5.51 13.81
N GLY A 160 7.77 4.75 14.45
CA GLY A 160 7.20 5.09 15.76
C GLY A 160 6.11 6.16 15.70
N LEU A 161 5.52 6.40 14.52
CA LEU A 161 4.52 7.43 14.29
C LEU A 161 3.15 6.81 13.99
N ILE A 162 2.07 7.55 14.20
CA ILE A 162 0.75 7.19 13.66
C ILE A 162 0.66 7.76 12.25
N GLY A 163 0.30 6.94 11.25
CA GLY A 163 0.16 7.36 9.86
C GLY A 163 -1.23 7.12 9.31
N MET A 164 -1.78 8.11 8.59
CA MET A 164 -3.03 8.01 7.85
C MET A 164 -2.76 8.23 6.35
N SER A 165 -3.50 7.55 5.49
CA SER A 165 -3.45 7.73 4.04
C SER A 165 -4.85 7.71 3.44
N PHE A 166 -5.13 8.67 2.58
CA PHE A 166 -6.40 8.78 1.86
C PHE A 166 -6.15 8.98 0.37
N THR A 167 -7.08 8.57 -0.48
CA THR A 167 -7.06 8.79 -1.93
C THR A 167 -8.47 8.92 -2.46
N ASN A 168 -8.60 9.54 -3.63
CA ASN A 168 -9.80 9.50 -4.46
C ASN A 168 -9.56 8.62 -5.71
N THR A 169 -10.60 8.42 -6.52
CA THR A 169 -10.53 7.63 -7.77
C THR A 169 -11.54 8.16 -8.80
N SER A 170 -11.59 7.55 -9.98
CA SER A 170 -12.63 7.82 -10.98
C SER A 170 -14.04 7.65 -10.40
N PRO A 171 -15.05 8.35 -10.94
CA PRO A 171 -16.38 8.35 -10.34
C PRO A 171 -17.09 7.00 -10.56
N LEU A 172 -17.05 6.15 -9.54
CA LEU A 172 -17.55 4.76 -9.59
C LEU A 172 -18.66 4.49 -8.55
N VAL A 173 -18.94 5.44 -7.66
CA VAL A 173 -19.89 5.27 -6.55
C VAL A 173 -20.95 6.37 -6.59
N TYR A 174 -22.19 6.02 -6.30
CA TYR A 174 -23.26 6.99 -6.07
C TYR A 174 -23.26 7.43 -4.61
N PRO A 175 -23.17 8.75 -4.33
CA PRO A 175 -23.45 9.25 -3.01
C PRO A 175 -24.86 8.85 -2.56
N THR A 176 -25.04 8.68 -1.26
CA THR A 176 -26.35 8.37 -0.67
C THR A 176 -27.42 9.34 -1.19
N ARG A 177 -28.50 8.79 -1.78
CA ARG A 177 -29.61 9.53 -2.40
C ARG A 177 -29.26 10.35 -3.66
N SER A 178 -28.11 10.11 -4.28
CA SER A 178 -27.74 10.74 -5.56
C SER A 178 -28.10 9.86 -6.75
N LYS A 179 -28.44 10.51 -7.88
CA LYS A 179 -28.55 9.87 -9.21
C LYS A 179 -27.32 10.11 -10.08
N ALA A 180 -26.30 10.80 -9.55
CA ALA A 180 -25.04 11.07 -10.22
C ALA A 180 -23.88 10.39 -9.49
N VAL A 181 -22.92 9.87 -10.26
CA VAL A 181 -21.69 9.25 -9.74
C VAL A 181 -20.73 10.29 -9.18
N SER A 182 -19.98 9.92 -8.14
CA SER A 182 -18.99 10.76 -7.47
C SER A 182 -17.61 10.09 -7.44
N HIS A 183 -16.57 10.91 -7.45
CA HIS A 183 -15.14 10.57 -7.49
C HIS A 183 -14.60 9.90 -6.22
N SER A 184 -15.45 9.38 -5.34
CA SER A 184 -15.05 9.01 -3.97
C SER A 184 -15.21 7.51 -3.70
N MET A 185 -14.18 6.90 -3.11
CA MET A 185 -14.29 5.63 -2.36
C MET A 185 -14.84 5.87 -0.94
N MET A 186 -15.75 6.82 -0.82
CA MET A 186 -15.81 7.67 0.36
C MET A 186 -17.27 8.02 0.63
N ASN A 187 -18.01 7.02 1.14
CA ASN A 187 -19.17 7.23 2.01
C ASN A 187 -18.74 7.62 3.45
N ALA A 188 -17.48 8.04 3.65
CA ALA A 188 -17.05 8.87 4.77
C ALA A 188 -15.80 9.70 4.35
N PHE A 189 -15.99 11.02 4.26
CA PHE A 189 -15.01 12.09 3.96
C PHE A 189 -14.54 12.16 2.51
N VAL A 190 -14.10 13.30 1.99
CA VAL A 190 -13.50 13.47 0.64
C VAL A 190 -12.24 14.27 0.85
N THR A 191 -11.06 13.84 0.40
CA THR A 191 -10.01 14.76 -0.09
C THR A 191 -8.88 14.03 -0.82
N THR A 192 -8.36 14.71 -1.86
CA THR A 192 -6.97 14.70 -2.36
C THR A 192 -5.95 14.02 -1.45
N TYR A 193 -5.07 13.18 -2.02
CA TYR A 193 -4.05 12.37 -1.34
C TYR A 193 -3.56 12.98 -0.02
N MET A 194 -4.05 12.48 1.10
CA MET A 194 -3.85 13.09 2.42
C MET A 194 -3.01 12.14 3.27
N TYR A 195 -1.86 12.62 3.72
CA TYR A 195 -0.97 11.87 4.60
C TYR A 195 -0.82 12.63 5.91
N ALA A 196 -1.48 12.14 6.97
CA ALA A 196 -1.36 12.71 8.31
C ALA A 196 -0.43 11.83 9.13
N VAL A 197 0.59 12.44 9.74
CA VAL A 197 1.52 11.75 10.61
C VAL A 197 1.54 12.45 11.97
N LEU A 198 1.25 11.71 13.05
CA LEU A 198 1.22 12.22 14.42
C LEU A 198 2.28 11.51 15.28
N LEU A 199 3.05 12.28 16.05
CA LEU A 199 3.99 11.74 17.04
C LEU A 199 3.23 10.99 18.13
N ARG A 200 3.71 9.78 18.44
CA ARG A 200 3.14 8.95 19.49
C ARG A 200 4.05 8.98 20.73
N ARG A 201 3.46 9.24 21.89
CA ARG A 201 4.08 9.05 23.21
C ARG A 201 3.56 7.76 23.85
N SER A 202 3.74 6.60 23.23
CA SER A 202 3.30 5.30 23.75
C SER A 202 3.96 4.13 22.99
N SER A 203 4.13 3.00 23.67
CA SER A 203 5.05 1.88 23.35
C SER A 203 4.46 0.70 22.54
N SER A 204 3.17 0.70 22.18
CA SER A 204 2.51 -0.45 21.48
C SER A 204 1.99 -0.13 20.06
N PRO A 205 2.52 -0.65 18.94
CA PRO A 205 2.06 -0.25 17.60
C PRO A 205 0.56 -0.56 17.38
N GLN A 206 -0.26 0.46 17.14
CA GLN A 206 -1.65 0.31 16.69
C GLN A 206 -1.77 0.94 15.29
N VAL A 207 -2.16 0.12 14.31
CA VAL A 207 -2.42 0.55 12.93
C VAL A 207 -3.91 0.84 12.81
N LEU A 208 -4.29 2.10 12.64
CA LEU A 208 -5.65 2.45 12.25
C LEU A 208 -5.69 2.56 10.71
N SER A 209 -5.78 1.41 10.03
CA SER A 209 -6.12 1.36 8.60
C SER A 209 -7.57 0.90 8.49
N ALA A 210 -8.50 1.82 8.24
CA ALA A 210 -9.86 1.45 7.86
C ALA A 210 -9.83 1.03 6.38
N VAL A 211 -9.56 -0.26 6.13
CA VAL A 211 -9.79 -0.89 4.83
C VAL A 211 -10.75 -2.04 5.08
N GLY A 212 -12.04 -1.81 4.78
CA GLY A 212 -13.03 -2.88 4.78
C GLY A 212 -12.68 -3.89 3.69
N TYR A 213 -12.41 -5.14 4.10
CA TYR A 213 -12.31 -6.28 3.20
C TYR A 213 -13.69 -6.95 3.15
N VAL A 214 -14.31 -7.00 1.97
CA VAL A 214 -15.47 -7.86 1.71
C VAL A 214 -14.97 -9.08 0.93
N PRO A 215 -15.03 -10.30 1.51
CA PRO A 215 -14.64 -11.54 0.82
C PRO A 215 -15.44 -11.76 -0.46
N ARG A 216 -14.82 -12.36 -1.50
CA ARG A 216 -15.50 -12.69 -2.77
C ARG A 216 -16.63 -13.70 -2.60
N ASP A 217 -16.59 -14.51 -1.56
CA ASP A 217 -17.59 -15.56 -1.32
C ASP A 217 -18.92 -14.99 -0.76
N LEU A 218 -18.96 -13.68 -0.50
CA LEU A 218 -20.16 -12.92 -0.16
C LEU A 218 -20.75 -12.16 -1.37
N ILE A 219 -20.27 -12.41 -2.60
CA ILE A 219 -20.89 -11.90 -3.84
C ILE A 219 -22.08 -12.81 -4.22
N GLY A 220 -23.00 -13.04 -3.29
CA GLY A 220 -24.40 -12.93 -3.64
C GLY A 220 -24.74 -11.50 -3.26
N ILE A 221 -24.85 -10.58 -4.23
CA ILE A 221 -25.20 -9.18 -3.95
C ILE A 221 -26.50 -9.23 -3.13
N PRO A 222 -26.47 -8.99 -1.81
CA PRO A 222 -27.70 -8.96 -1.03
C PRO A 222 -28.43 -7.70 -1.51
N GLN A 223 -29.69 -7.86 -1.91
CA GLN A 223 -30.54 -6.71 -2.22
C GLN A 223 -30.73 -5.82 -0.99
#